data_AF-A0A944S3T6-F1
#
_entry.id   AF-A0A944S3T6-F1
#
_cell.length_a   1.000
_cell.length_b   1.000
_cell.length_c   1.000
_cell.angle_alpha   90.00
_cell.angle_beta   90.00
_cell.angle_gamma   90.00
#
_symmetry.space_group_name_H-M   'P 1'
#
loop_
_entity.id
_entity.type
_entity.pdbx_description
1 polymer ?
#
loop_
_entity_poly.entity_id
_entity_poly.type
_entity_poly.pdbx_seq_one_letter_code
_entity_poly.pdbx_strand_id
1 'polypeptide(L)'
;MDLESESIYLLDMSRCQPAASIGTDFCKGQWTSVQYSIAAGTGTMLFSGPDTQAPPIALDPEVTGWHHIYVGTYRFHVFPDYCLLLKLSSDRGYSRATVETFRRDKDLVAEEMILGSTDLAEAYWKSADLTDERVIFDRPVAGVQGETTANISYIRLVPMSEAEQAQAQADHLPGNHRRLMANYDGGQNTVWAYASDDEMRSEFQAMADSDVCAVLWGCARSFATYYPSRVASDVQWSFGLPGIMRHGRLAIERQRQHDFDSLRSAVKCAREIGVSIYPQVRMSGEQLPPNHIDYTGPGEFQRQHPEYRCLSPAGHPTRHLSQAFPAVRSQYVDLFREWVDDYEADGVCIVFCRSWPYVLFEEPVLESFRSEYGQDMRDLDYFDERVLTHRATFLTQLLRETRRMLDEVGDRQGRALRTCYVIPAEDYGSSPTPDLGPFTPLKIHGMDVEAWVQEGLVDDLVVHIQNVGDPSGKDAQQALAPYVELAQGTATQVQADLYPRRQSADSMRLRAMACYEAGVDGLCFWDCQTRTQRLSGWAMHRLLGHRDELAKMKPFADSLFRREPLLTLDGYDLSSEFCLPSDG
;
A
#
# COMPACT_ATOMS: atom_id res chain seq x y z
N MET A 1 4.17 5.42 27.49
CA MET A 1 3.45 4.34 28.16
C MET A 1 3.58 4.55 29.65
N ASP A 2 2.47 4.61 30.37
CA ASP A 2 2.43 5.03 31.78
C ASP A 2 3.16 4.05 32.69
N LEU A 3 3.10 2.75 32.36
CA LEU A 3 3.59 1.66 33.21
C LEU A 3 4.77 0.89 32.57
N GLU A 4 5.63 1.56 31.81
CA GLU A 4 6.76 0.90 31.12
C GLU A 4 7.71 0.14 32.08
N SER A 5 7.87 0.62 33.32
CA SER A 5 8.66 -0.07 34.35
C SER A 5 8.08 -1.41 34.80
N GLU A 6 6.81 -1.69 34.47
CA GLU A 6 6.11 -2.94 34.77
C GLU A 6 6.12 -3.91 33.57
N SER A 7 7.02 -3.70 32.61
CA SER A 7 7.17 -4.56 31.43
C SER A 7 7.42 -6.02 31.80
N ILE A 8 6.64 -6.92 31.20
CA ILE A 8 6.79 -8.38 31.29
C ILE A 8 7.45 -8.87 30.00
N TYR A 9 8.53 -9.63 30.12
CA TYR A 9 9.26 -10.20 28.98
C TYR A 9 9.02 -11.71 28.89
N LEU A 10 8.41 -12.14 27.79
CA LEU A 10 8.27 -13.55 27.42
C LEU A 10 9.41 -13.91 26.48
N LEU A 11 10.57 -14.30 27.05
CA LEU A 11 11.81 -14.55 26.31
C LEU A 11 11.95 -15.97 25.76
N ASP A 12 11.24 -16.94 26.33
CA ASP A 12 11.37 -18.35 25.96
C ASP A 12 10.21 -18.80 25.07
N MET A 13 10.41 -18.74 23.76
CA MET A 13 9.42 -19.17 22.78
C MET A 13 9.29 -20.69 22.69
N SER A 14 10.18 -21.49 23.31
CA SER A 14 10.02 -22.96 23.38
C SER A 14 8.76 -23.40 24.14
N ARG A 15 8.16 -22.47 24.91
CA ARG A 15 6.88 -22.65 25.61
C ARG A 15 5.68 -22.75 24.66
N CYS A 16 5.82 -22.36 23.39
CA CYS A 16 4.73 -22.40 22.43
C CYS A 16 4.22 -23.83 22.22
N GLN A 17 2.93 -23.95 21.91
CA GLN A 17 2.26 -25.21 21.62
C GLN A 17 1.87 -25.33 20.13
N PRO A 18 1.86 -26.54 19.55
CA PRO A 18 2.24 -27.81 20.18
C PRO A 18 3.77 -27.94 20.31
N ALA A 19 4.24 -28.37 21.49
CA ALA A 19 5.67 -28.53 21.77
C ALA A 19 6.39 -29.47 20.78
N ALA A 20 5.66 -30.44 20.21
CA ALA A 20 6.19 -31.36 19.20
C ALA A 20 6.58 -30.68 17.87
N SER A 21 6.09 -29.46 17.63
CA SER A 21 6.45 -28.65 16.46
C SER A 21 7.63 -27.73 16.72
N ILE A 22 8.38 -27.93 17.80
CA ILE A 22 9.57 -27.17 18.14
C ILE A 22 10.73 -28.16 18.29
N GLY A 23 11.84 -27.89 17.62
CA GLY A 23 13.03 -28.73 17.66
C GLY A 23 14.30 -27.90 17.58
N THR A 24 15.45 -28.52 17.85
CA THR A 24 16.76 -27.86 17.77
C THR A 24 17.40 -27.95 16.39
N ASP A 25 16.87 -28.81 15.52
CA ASP A 25 17.40 -29.06 14.18
C ASP A 25 16.49 -28.48 13.10
N PHE A 26 17.07 -28.04 11.98
CA PHE A 26 16.31 -27.69 10.79
C PHE A 26 15.69 -28.95 10.17
N CYS A 27 14.41 -29.16 10.44
CA CYS A 27 13.70 -30.32 9.93
C CYS A 27 12.25 -29.99 9.51
N LYS A 28 11.65 -30.94 8.81
CA LYS A 28 10.28 -30.82 8.34
C LYS A 28 9.30 -30.93 9.51
N GLY A 29 8.32 -30.03 9.56
CA GLY A 29 7.24 -30.01 10.53
C GLY A 29 7.57 -29.29 11.84
N GLN A 30 8.77 -28.73 12.00
CA GLN A 30 9.19 -28.07 13.23
C GLN A 30 9.74 -26.66 12.97
N TRP A 31 9.53 -25.79 13.96
CA TRP A 31 10.26 -24.55 14.16
C TRP A 31 11.60 -24.87 14.82
N THR A 32 12.67 -24.25 14.33
CA THR A 32 14.02 -24.41 14.89
C THR A 32 14.23 -23.45 16.04
N SER A 33 14.64 -23.95 17.20
CA SER A 33 14.93 -23.18 18.40
C SER A 33 16.40 -22.79 18.51
N VAL A 34 16.68 -21.55 18.88
CA VAL A 34 18.03 -21.03 19.13
C VAL A 34 18.08 -20.27 20.44
N GLN A 35 19.07 -20.56 21.30
CA GLN A 35 19.26 -19.87 22.57
C GLN A 35 19.87 -18.48 22.36
N TYR A 36 19.47 -17.51 23.17
CA TYR A 36 20.03 -16.17 23.12
C TYR A 36 19.95 -15.46 24.47
N SER A 37 20.64 -14.32 24.60
CA SER A 37 20.40 -13.40 25.71
C SER A 37 20.45 -11.94 25.27
N ILE A 38 19.68 -11.13 25.99
CA ILE A 38 19.63 -9.67 25.93
C ILE A 38 19.74 -9.11 27.35
N ALA A 39 19.72 -7.79 27.52
CA ALA A 39 19.80 -7.17 28.84
C ALA A 39 18.69 -7.66 29.80
N ALA A 40 17.50 -7.94 29.28
CA ALA A 40 16.35 -8.43 30.06
C ALA A 40 16.49 -9.89 30.53
N GLY A 41 17.38 -10.70 29.93
CA GLY A 41 17.59 -12.09 30.33
C GLY A 41 17.93 -13.03 29.18
N THR A 42 17.91 -14.33 29.48
CA THR A 42 18.14 -15.42 28.51
C THR A 42 16.80 -15.97 28.02
N GLY A 43 16.75 -16.36 26.74
CA GLY A 43 15.56 -16.87 26.09
C GLY A 43 15.86 -17.84 24.96
N THR A 44 14.79 -18.29 24.31
CA THR A 44 14.82 -19.14 23.14
C THR A 44 14.02 -18.48 22.04
N MET A 45 14.64 -18.17 20.90
CA MET A 45 13.95 -17.69 19.70
C MET A 45 13.61 -18.85 18.77
N LEU A 46 12.61 -18.67 17.91
CA LEU A 46 12.16 -19.68 16.94
C LEU A 46 12.27 -19.19 15.50
N PHE A 47 12.61 -20.11 14.59
CA PHE A 47 12.72 -19.89 13.15
C PHE A 47 11.88 -20.90 12.37
N SER A 48 11.25 -20.46 11.29
CA SER A 48 10.54 -21.33 10.34
C SER A 48 10.80 -20.89 8.92
N GLY A 49 11.62 -21.66 8.20
CA GLY A 49 11.95 -21.43 6.80
C GLY A 49 10.88 -21.96 5.84
N PRO A 50 10.96 -21.61 4.54
CA PRO A 50 9.95 -21.99 3.54
C PRO A 50 9.76 -23.51 3.40
N ASP A 51 10.84 -24.29 3.47
CA ASP A 51 10.80 -25.74 3.30
C ASP A 51 10.33 -26.52 4.54
N THR A 52 10.23 -25.86 5.70
CA THR A 52 9.93 -26.54 6.97
C THR A 52 8.56 -27.20 6.96
N GLN A 53 7.54 -26.57 6.36
CA GLN A 53 6.14 -26.99 6.51
C GLN A 53 5.72 -27.12 7.98
N ALA A 54 6.32 -26.31 8.87
CA ALA A 54 5.95 -26.27 10.27
C ALA A 54 4.53 -25.70 10.43
N PRO A 55 3.69 -26.26 11.31
CA PRO A 55 2.37 -25.72 11.57
C PRO A 55 2.46 -24.43 12.40
N PRO A 56 1.35 -23.66 12.50
CA PRO A 56 1.25 -22.56 13.46
C PRO A 56 1.52 -23.04 14.89
N ILE A 57 2.11 -22.15 15.69
CA ILE A 57 2.38 -22.37 17.12
C ILE A 57 1.71 -21.27 17.95
N ALA A 58 1.37 -21.56 19.20
CA ALA A 58 0.66 -20.64 20.08
C ALA A 58 1.35 -20.47 21.43
N LEU A 59 1.55 -19.23 21.85
CA LEU A 59 2.04 -18.85 23.17
C LEU A 59 0.87 -18.43 24.06
N ASP A 60 0.80 -18.99 25.26
CA ASP A 60 -0.03 -18.46 26.35
C ASP A 60 0.75 -17.32 27.01
N PRO A 61 0.23 -16.07 27.00
CA PRO A 61 0.93 -14.95 27.59
C PRO A 61 0.89 -14.97 29.14
N GLU A 62 0.06 -15.82 29.76
CA GLU A 62 -0.10 -15.97 31.22
C GLU A 62 -0.40 -14.65 31.96
N VAL A 63 -1.09 -13.72 31.28
CA VAL A 63 -1.54 -12.44 31.84
C VAL A 63 -3.01 -12.20 31.53
N THR A 64 -3.61 -11.25 32.23
CA THR A 64 -5.01 -10.84 32.03
C THR A 64 -5.10 -9.32 31.96
N GLY A 65 -6.09 -8.81 31.23
CA GLY A 65 -6.32 -7.38 31.08
C GLY A 65 -5.54 -6.74 29.93
N TRP A 66 -5.68 -5.43 29.81
CA TRP A 66 -5.14 -4.65 28.69
C TRP A 66 -3.63 -4.47 28.77
N HIS A 67 -2.95 -4.79 27.67
CA HIS A 67 -1.52 -4.62 27.50
C HIS A 67 -1.17 -4.00 26.14
N HIS A 68 -0.14 -3.17 26.12
CA HIS A 68 0.63 -2.87 24.91
C HIS A 68 1.52 -4.07 24.58
N ILE A 69 1.45 -4.55 23.33
CA ILE A 69 2.15 -5.76 22.88
C ILE A 69 3.27 -5.36 21.93
N TYR A 70 4.49 -5.74 22.28
CA TYR A 70 5.71 -5.54 21.49
C TYR A 70 6.27 -6.87 21.03
N VAL A 71 6.78 -6.89 19.81
CA VAL A 71 7.28 -8.10 19.13
C VAL A 71 8.76 -7.92 18.85
N GLY A 72 9.58 -8.78 19.47
CA GLY A 72 11.01 -8.86 19.23
C GLY A 72 11.31 -9.85 18.11
N THR A 73 11.99 -9.39 17.06
CA THR A 73 12.41 -10.21 15.92
C THR A 73 13.91 -10.10 15.69
N TYR A 74 14.52 -11.21 15.32
CA TYR A 74 15.90 -11.32 14.87
C TYR A 74 15.96 -11.18 13.35
N ARG A 75 17.02 -10.51 12.88
CA ARG A 75 17.36 -10.40 11.46
C ARG A 75 18.77 -10.89 11.23
N PHE A 76 18.91 -11.88 10.36
CA PHE A 76 20.23 -12.20 9.82
C PHE A 76 20.64 -11.16 8.77
N HIS A 77 21.80 -10.54 8.94
CA HIS A 77 22.22 -9.39 8.12
C HIS A 77 22.53 -9.73 6.66
N VAL A 78 22.86 -10.99 6.34
CA VAL A 78 23.15 -11.46 4.97
C VAL A 78 21.89 -11.93 4.21
N PHE A 79 20.90 -12.49 4.91
CA PHE A 79 19.63 -12.96 4.32
C PHE A 79 18.45 -12.18 4.92
N PRO A 80 18.18 -10.97 4.40
CA PRO A 80 17.47 -9.94 5.17
C PRO A 80 15.95 -10.09 5.23
N ASP A 81 15.35 -11.00 4.44
CA ASP A 81 13.90 -11.02 4.24
C ASP A 81 13.22 -12.01 5.20
N TYR A 82 12.62 -11.44 6.25
CA TYR A 82 11.82 -12.17 7.22
C TYR A 82 10.37 -11.68 7.20
N CYS A 83 9.43 -12.59 7.34
CA CYS A 83 8.02 -12.27 7.53
C CYS A 83 7.37 -13.24 8.52
N LEU A 84 6.95 -12.70 9.66
CA LEU A 84 6.18 -13.41 10.68
C LEU A 84 4.69 -13.11 10.48
N LEU A 85 3.84 -14.14 10.48
CA LEU A 85 2.41 -13.97 10.67
C LEU A 85 2.12 -14.09 12.16
N LEU A 86 1.35 -13.15 12.70
CA LEU A 86 0.96 -13.15 14.11
C LEU A 86 -0.47 -12.69 14.31
N LYS A 87 -1.16 -13.29 15.27
CA LYS A 87 -2.52 -12.91 15.65
C LYS A 87 -2.87 -13.31 17.07
N LEU A 88 -3.81 -12.61 17.68
CA LEU A 88 -4.50 -13.09 18.88
C LEU A 88 -5.51 -14.18 18.48
N SER A 89 -5.90 -15.01 19.43
CA SER A 89 -6.81 -16.13 19.16
C SER A 89 -8.21 -15.66 18.74
N SER A 90 -8.64 -14.48 19.18
CA SER A 90 -9.87 -13.83 18.73
C SER A 90 -9.75 -13.06 17.39
N ASP A 91 -8.54 -12.81 16.90
CA ASP A 91 -8.35 -12.09 15.63
C ASP A 91 -8.85 -12.94 14.45
N ARG A 92 -9.56 -12.27 13.53
CA ARG A 92 -10.19 -12.89 12.36
C ARG A 92 -9.21 -13.17 11.22
N GLY A 93 -8.08 -12.46 11.20
CA GLY A 93 -6.98 -12.63 10.24
C GLY A 93 -5.62 -12.42 10.91
N TYR A 94 -4.55 -12.66 10.16
CA TYR A 94 -3.18 -12.43 10.63
C TYR A 94 -2.74 -10.99 10.40
N SER A 95 -2.06 -10.41 11.40
CA SER A 95 -1.12 -9.33 11.14
C SER A 95 0.15 -9.90 10.50
N ARG A 96 0.88 -9.07 9.76
CA ARG A 96 2.14 -9.45 9.13
C ARG A 96 3.24 -8.57 9.70
N ALA A 97 4.37 -9.16 10.05
CA ALA A 97 5.51 -8.47 10.63
C ALA A 97 6.78 -8.79 9.84
N THR A 98 7.26 -7.81 9.09
CA THR A 98 8.59 -7.84 8.48
C THR A 98 9.57 -7.05 9.34
N VAL A 99 10.84 -7.43 9.30
CA VAL A 99 11.87 -6.65 9.98
C VAL A 99 11.96 -5.24 9.38
N GLU A 100 11.94 -4.24 10.25
CA GLU A 100 12.08 -2.86 9.86
C GLU A 100 13.48 -2.58 9.32
N THR A 101 13.58 -2.49 7.99
CA THR A 101 14.84 -2.21 7.30
C THR A 101 14.78 -0.84 6.65
N PHE A 102 15.68 0.04 7.10
CA PHE A 102 15.80 1.39 6.61
C PHE A 102 17.10 1.60 5.82
N ARG A 103 17.00 2.38 4.76
CA ARG A 103 18.12 2.79 3.91
C ARG A 103 18.49 4.22 4.21
N ARG A 104 19.73 4.45 4.67
CA ARG A 104 20.24 5.77 5.07
C ARG A 104 20.16 6.82 3.97
N ASP A 105 20.26 6.41 2.71
CA ASP A 105 20.25 7.28 1.53
C ASP A 105 18.85 7.65 1.03
N LYS A 106 17.81 6.97 1.50
CA LYS A 106 16.45 7.10 0.94
C LYS A 106 15.33 7.27 1.98
N ASP A 107 15.51 6.74 3.19
CA ASP A 107 14.47 6.71 4.20
C ASP A 107 14.77 7.78 5.29
N LEU A 108 13.74 8.44 5.83
CA LEU A 108 13.90 9.47 6.87
C LEU A 108 13.83 8.84 8.27
N VAL A 109 14.97 8.40 8.78
CA VAL A 109 15.06 7.74 10.09
C VAL A 109 16.22 8.23 10.92
N ALA A 110 16.08 8.05 12.23
CA ALA A 110 17.13 8.28 13.20
C ALA A 110 18.09 7.08 13.25
N GLU A 111 19.35 7.33 13.65
CA GLU A 111 20.42 6.33 13.59
C GLU A 111 20.15 5.12 14.52
N GLU A 112 19.46 5.35 15.62
CA GLU A 112 19.02 4.34 16.58
C GLU A 112 18.03 3.32 16.01
N MET A 113 17.39 3.62 14.88
CA MET A 113 16.52 2.69 14.16
C MET A 113 17.27 1.80 13.16
N ILE A 114 18.56 2.07 12.92
CA ILE A 114 19.39 1.26 12.03
C ILE A 114 19.94 0.06 12.81
N LEU A 115 19.45 -1.13 12.49
CA LEU A 115 19.90 -2.38 13.11
C LEU A 115 21.30 -2.77 12.62
N GLY A 116 22.17 -3.13 13.57
CA GLY A 116 23.43 -3.82 13.32
C GLY A 116 23.26 -5.32 13.09
N SER A 117 24.37 -6.04 12.90
CA SER A 117 24.39 -7.49 12.67
C SER A 117 24.05 -8.33 13.90
N THR A 118 24.08 -7.71 15.08
CA THR A 118 23.88 -8.34 16.40
C THR A 118 22.72 -7.70 17.18
N ASP A 119 21.84 -6.97 16.50
CA ASP A 119 20.68 -6.32 17.11
C ASP A 119 19.38 -7.08 16.81
N LEU A 120 18.48 -7.10 17.79
CA LEU A 120 17.06 -7.42 17.59
C LEU A 120 16.26 -6.15 17.31
N ALA A 121 15.22 -6.30 16.51
CA ALA A 121 14.18 -5.28 16.33
C ALA A 121 12.99 -5.60 17.24
N GLU A 122 12.72 -4.73 18.19
CA GLU A 122 11.46 -4.71 18.93
C GLU A 122 10.54 -3.65 18.32
N ALA A 123 9.34 -4.04 17.94
CA ALA A 123 8.34 -3.14 17.40
C ALA A 123 6.99 -3.31 18.09
N TYR A 124 6.30 -2.20 18.35
CA TYR A 124 4.93 -2.21 18.84
C TYR A 124 4.01 -2.82 17.80
N TRP A 125 3.21 -3.81 18.19
CA TRP A 125 2.22 -4.44 17.34
C TRP A 125 0.84 -3.81 17.52
N LYS A 126 0.25 -3.96 18.71
CA LYS A 126 -1.07 -3.41 19.06
C LYS A 126 -1.29 -3.39 20.58
N SER A 127 -2.41 -2.80 20.98
CA SER A 127 -2.94 -2.87 22.33
C SER A 127 -4.18 -3.74 22.33
N ALA A 128 -4.31 -4.63 23.32
CA ALA A 128 -5.49 -5.49 23.45
C ALA A 128 -5.65 -5.98 24.89
N ASP A 129 -6.87 -6.38 25.24
CA ASP A 129 -7.13 -7.22 26.41
C ASP A 129 -6.61 -8.64 26.13
N LEU A 130 -5.71 -9.13 26.97
CA LEU A 130 -5.10 -10.46 26.84
C LEU A 130 -5.80 -11.53 27.69
N THR A 131 -6.92 -11.20 28.33
CA THR A 131 -7.72 -12.16 29.08
C THR A 131 -8.21 -13.28 28.15
N ASP A 132 -7.87 -14.53 28.49
CA ASP A 132 -8.20 -15.74 27.73
C ASP A 132 -7.64 -15.77 26.28
N GLU A 133 -6.66 -14.92 25.97
CA GLU A 133 -6.03 -14.87 24.65
C GLU A 133 -4.78 -15.75 24.56
N ARG A 134 -4.53 -16.23 23.34
CA ARG A 134 -3.23 -16.81 22.94
C ARG A 134 -2.66 -16.04 21.78
N VAL A 135 -1.33 -15.88 21.76
CA VAL A 135 -0.62 -15.30 20.62
C VAL A 135 -0.22 -16.42 19.68
N ILE A 136 -0.74 -16.40 18.45
CA ILE A 136 -0.50 -17.42 17.43
C ILE A 136 0.54 -16.88 16.45
N PHE A 137 1.57 -17.67 16.18
CA PHE A 137 2.63 -17.40 15.22
C PHE A 137 2.57 -18.39 14.06
N ASP A 138 2.77 -17.90 12.85
CA ASP A 138 2.84 -18.69 11.63
C ASP A 138 3.80 -18.05 10.61
N ARG A 139 4.02 -18.71 9.48
CA ARG A 139 4.74 -18.17 8.34
C ARG A 139 3.83 -18.03 7.12
N PRO A 140 4.14 -17.12 6.19
CA PRO A 140 3.52 -17.14 4.87
C PRO A 140 3.82 -18.46 4.15
N VAL A 141 2.85 -18.96 3.38
CA VAL A 141 2.96 -20.24 2.63
C VAL A 141 2.85 -20.05 1.12
N ALA A 142 2.56 -18.85 0.65
CA ALA A 142 2.31 -18.54 -0.75
C ALA A 142 2.81 -17.13 -1.13
N GLY A 143 2.86 -16.87 -2.44
CA GLY A 143 3.34 -15.61 -2.99
C GLY A 143 4.84 -15.42 -2.84
N VAL A 144 5.32 -14.19 -3.01
CA VAL A 144 6.73 -13.85 -2.78
C VAL A 144 7.10 -14.06 -1.30
N GLN A 145 6.19 -13.74 -0.39
CA GLN A 145 6.45 -13.86 1.05
C GLN A 145 6.54 -15.32 1.52
N GLY A 146 5.98 -16.27 0.77
CA GLY A 146 6.09 -17.72 1.05
C GLY A 146 7.51 -18.28 0.98
N GLU A 147 8.46 -17.53 0.39
CA GLU A 147 9.88 -17.90 0.29
C GLU A 147 10.72 -17.34 1.47
N THR A 148 10.10 -16.52 2.35
CA THR A 148 10.81 -15.88 3.47
C THR A 148 10.84 -16.75 4.72
N THR A 149 11.78 -16.45 5.61
CA THR A 149 11.83 -17.10 6.94
C THR A 149 10.97 -16.31 7.92
N ALA A 150 10.19 -17.00 8.75
CA ALA A 150 9.56 -16.41 9.92
C ALA A 150 10.49 -16.52 11.13
N ASN A 151 10.54 -15.47 11.95
CA ASN A 151 11.24 -15.49 13.23
C ASN A 151 10.41 -14.79 14.31
N ILE A 152 10.47 -15.33 15.51
CA ILE A 152 10.02 -14.68 16.74
C ILE A 152 11.07 -14.90 17.83
N SER A 153 11.55 -13.81 18.43
CA SER A 153 12.51 -13.87 19.54
C SER A 153 11.82 -13.77 20.89
N TYR A 154 10.97 -12.76 21.07
CA TYR A 154 10.22 -12.58 22.31
C TYR A 154 8.98 -11.71 22.12
N ILE A 155 8.13 -11.72 23.14
CA ILE A 155 7.05 -10.74 23.31
C ILE A 155 7.34 -9.93 24.58
N ARG A 156 7.19 -8.60 24.48
CA ARG A 156 7.16 -7.72 25.66
C ARG A 156 5.77 -7.16 25.83
N LEU A 157 5.25 -7.26 27.05
CA LEU A 157 3.92 -6.81 27.43
C LEU A 157 4.06 -5.67 28.43
N VAL A 158 3.35 -4.56 28.20
CA VAL A 158 3.29 -3.44 29.15
C VAL A 158 1.83 -3.29 29.59
N PRO A 159 1.51 -3.46 30.88
CA PRO A 159 0.15 -3.21 31.38
C PRO A 159 -0.31 -1.79 31.03
N MET A 160 -1.59 -1.64 30.68
CA MET A 160 -2.15 -0.33 30.33
C MET A 160 -2.85 0.31 31.54
N SER A 161 -2.64 1.61 31.75
CA SER A 161 -3.40 2.39 32.72
C SER A 161 -4.88 2.50 32.32
N GLU A 162 -5.77 2.85 33.26
CA GLU A 162 -7.18 3.09 32.93
C GLU A 162 -7.35 4.19 31.86
N ALA A 163 -6.46 5.18 31.84
CA ALA A 163 -6.47 6.26 30.85
C ALA A 163 -6.05 5.75 29.46
N GLU A 164 -4.99 4.94 29.38
CA GLU A 164 -4.55 4.32 28.12
C GLU A 164 -5.63 3.39 27.56
N GLN A 165 -6.32 2.63 28.42
CA GLN A 165 -7.44 1.77 28.04
C GLN A 165 -8.61 2.57 27.47
N ALA A 166 -9.00 3.65 28.16
CA ALA A 166 -10.08 4.52 27.71
C ALA A 166 -9.74 5.19 26.37
N GLN A 167 -8.49 5.61 26.17
CA GLN A 167 -8.04 6.18 24.90
C GLN A 167 -8.08 5.13 23.77
N ALA A 168 -7.51 3.94 23.98
CA ALA A 168 -7.52 2.89 22.96
C ALA A 168 -8.95 2.48 22.55
N GLN A 169 -9.89 2.44 23.51
CA GLN A 169 -11.29 2.19 23.22
C GLN A 169 -11.95 3.35 22.46
N ALA A 170 -11.60 4.59 22.79
CA ALA A 170 -12.09 5.78 22.08
C ALA A 170 -11.60 5.83 20.63
N ASP A 171 -10.33 5.49 20.38
CA ASP A 171 -9.73 5.46 19.04
C ASP A 171 -10.42 4.44 18.10
N HIS A 172 -11.04 3.40 18.66
CA HIS A 172 -11.76 2.38 17.88
C HIS A 172 -13.18 2.83 17.48
N LEU A 173 -13.76 3.84 18.16
CA LEU A 173 -15.10 4.31 17.84
C LEU A 173 -15.12 5.02 16.49
N PRO A 174 -16.20 4.92 15.70
CA PRO A 174 -16.32 5.72 14.48
C PRO A 174 -16.33 7.21 14.79
N GLY A 175 -15.56 8.00 14.03
CA GLY A 175 -15.52 9.45 14.19
C GLY A 175 -14.83 10.16 13.03
N ASN A 176 -14.70 11.50 13.16
CA ASN A 176 -14.10 12.35 12.13
C ASN A 176 -12.60 12.06 11.88
N HIS A 177 -11.96 11.26 12.72
CA HIS A 177 -10.59 10.80 12.52
C HIS A 177 -10.47 9.78 11.39
N ARG A 178 -11.57 9.10 10.98
CA ARG A 178 -11.55 8.17 9.82
C ARG A 178 -11.45 8.92 8.49
N ARG A 179 -10.23 9.27 8.11
CA ARG A 179 -9.89 10.09 6.92
C ARG A 179 -8.66 9.58 6.16
N LEU A 180 -8.23 8.35 6.43
CA LEU A 180 -7.06 7.77 5.78
C LEU A 180 -7.47 6.86 4.63
N MET A 181 -6.69 6.84 3.56
CA MET A 181 -6.85 5.94 2.43
C MET A 181 -5.68 4.99 2.32
N ALA A 182 -5.97 3.70 2.20
CA ALA A 182 -4.95 2.68 1.96
C ALA A 182 -4.88 2.35 0.46
N ASN A 183 -3.77 2.68 -0.19
CA ASN A 183 -3.63 2.50 -1.63
C ASN A 183 -2.78 1.27 -1.98
N TYR A 184 -3.44 0.30 -2.59
CA TYR A 184 -2.92 -0.95 -3.08
C TYR A 184 -2.73 -0.87 -4.58
N ASP A 185 -1.50 -1.12 -5.00
CA ASP A 185 -0.97 -0.73 -6.29
C ASP A 185 -1.07 -1.85 -7.36
N GLY A 186 -1.58 -3.02 -6.94
CA GLY A 186 -1.65 -4.27 -7.68
C GLY A 186 -0.58 -5.29 -7.29
N GLY A 187 0.52 -4.85 -6.65
CA GLY A 187 1.60 -5.72 -6.20
C GLY A 187 1.18 -6.74 -5.13
N GLN A 188 0.15 -6.43 -4.33
CA GLN A 188 -0.37 -7.30 -3.28
C GLN A 188 -0.78 -8.68 -3.80
N ASN A 189 -1.27 -8.76 -5.03
CA ASN A 189 -1.69 -10.02 -5.65
C ASN A 189 -0.53 -11.00 -5.77
N THR A 190 0.66 -10.53 -6.13
CA THR A 190 1.85 -11.38 -6.28
C THR A 190 2.57 -11.60 -4.96
N VAL A 191 2.59 -10.59 -4.08
CA VAL A 191 3.24 -10.67 -2.77
C VAL A 191 2.63 -11.80 -1.92
N TRP A 192 1.31 -11.93 -1.96
CA TRP A 192 0.57 -12.86 -1.10
C TRP A 192 -0.12 -14.01 -1.82
N ALA A 193 -0.39 -13.87 -3.12
CA ALA A 193 -1.01 -14.90 -3.95
C ALA A 193 -2.31 -15.48 -3.37
N TYR A 194 -3.22 -14.62 -2.88
CA TYR A 194 -4.49 -15.00 -2.24
C TYR A 194 -5.25 -16.11 -2.97
N ALA A 195 -5.79 -17.06 -2.19
CA ALA A 195 -6.63 -18.13 -2.72
C ALA A 195 -7.86 -18.45 -1.84
N SER A 196 -8.12 -17.65 -0.81
CA SER A 196 -9.32 -17.79 0.03
C SER A 196 -9.69 -16.47 0.73
N ASP A 197 -10.93 -16.39 1.21
CA ASP A 197 -11.40 -15.26 2.02
C ASP A 197 -10.62 -15.09 3.33
N ASP A 198 -10.13 -16.18 3.94
CA ASP A 198 -9.38 -16.10 5.19
C ASP A 198 -8.00 -15.47 4.98
N GLU A 199 -7.34 -15.79 3.86
CA GLU A 199 -6.09 -15.14 3.47
C GLU A 199 -6.31 -13.67 3.11
N MET A 200 -7.38 -13.35 2.38
CA MET A 200 -7.75 -11.97 2.05
C MET A 200 -8.06 -11.16 3.31
N ARG A 201 -8.78 -11.75 4.27
CA ARG A 201 -9.13 -11.08 5.54
C ARG A 201 -7.91 -10.65 6.33
N SER A 202 -6.78 -11.35 6.19
CA SER A 202 -5.52 -10.95 6.83
C SER A 202 -4.97 -9.62 6.28
N GLU A 203 -5.25 -9.26 5.02
CA GLU A 203 -4.90 -7.93 4.49
C GLU A 203 -5.73 -6.83 5.16
N PHE A 204 -7.02 -7.08 5.38
CA PHE A 204 -7.94 -6.12 6.01
C PHE A 204 -7.86 -6.08 7.54
N GLN A 205 -7.35 -7.15 8.18
CA GLN A 205 -7.13 -7.18 9.64
C GLN A 205 -6.31 -6.00 10.14
N ALA A 206 -5.30 -5.57 9.36
CA ALA A 206 -4.47 -4.42 9.72
C ALA A 206 -5.24 -3.09 9.76
N MET A 207 -6.39 -3.00 9.08
CA MET A 207 -7.21 -1.78 8.95
C MET A 207 -8.43 -1.74 9.86
N ALA A 208 -8.82 -2.87 10.47
CA ALA A 208 -10.07 -2.97 11.24
C ALA A 208 -10.17 -1.93 12.37
N ASP A 209 -9.05 -1.67 13.05
CA ASP A 209 -8.93 -0.72 14.16
C ASP A 209 -8.01 0.44 13.74
N SER A 210 -8.42 1.18 12.70
CA SER A 210 -7.65 2.30 12.16
C SER A 210 -8.53 3.46 11.69
N ASP A 211 -7.87 4.57 11.40
CA ASP A 211 -8.45 5.76 10.74
C ASP A 211 -8.70 5.57 9.24
N VAL A 212 -8.48 4.38 8.69
CA VAL A 212 -8.72 4.10 7.27
C VAL A 212 -10.22 4.11 6.99
N CYS A 213 -10.66 4.98 6.08
CA CYS A 213 -12.05 5.06 5.62
C CYS A 213 -12.25 4.46 4.22
N ALA A 214 -11.20 4.37 3.41
CA ALA A 214 -11.27 3.79 2.07
C ALA A 214 -10.00 3.02 1.66
N VAL A 215 -10.19 1.98 0.86
CA VAL A 215 -9.12 1.21 0.21
C VAL A 215 -9.18 1.45 -1.29
N LEU A 216 -8.06 1.91 -1.87
CA LEU A 216 -7.87 1.98 -3.32
C LEU A 216 -7.26 0.65 -3.76
N TRP A 217 -8.03 -0.21 -4.41
CA TRP A 217 -7.65 -1.62 -4.64
C TRP A 217 -7.20 -1.88 -6.08
N GLY A 218 -5.88 -1.90 -6.30
CA GLY A 218 -5.25 -2.18 -7.59
C GLY A 218 -5.63 -3.57 -8.10
N CYS A 219 -6.54 -3.60 -9.08
CA CYS A 219 -7.10 -4.83 -9.65
C CYS A 219 -7.01 -4.89 -11.17
N ALA A 220 -6.63 -3.79 -11.83
CA ALA A 220 -6.50 -3.71 -13.27
C ALA A 220 -5.23 -2.96 -13.75
N ARG A 221 -4.62 -3.47 -14.81
CA ARG A 221 -3.54 -2.84 -15.59
C ARG A 221 -4.01 -2.71 -17.03
N SER A 222 -4.53 -1.54 -17.38
CA SER A 222 -5.30 -1.28 -18.59
C SER A 222 -6.47 -2.28 -18.65
N PHE A 223 -6.49 -3.17 -19.62
CA PHE A 223 -7.53 -4.19 -19.80
C PHE A 223 -7.06 -5.60 -19.41
N ALA A 224 -6.13 -5.69 -18.46
CA ALA A 224 -5.72 -6.92 -17.80
C ALA A 224 -6.06 -6.89 -16.31
N THR A 225 -6.74 -7.91 -15.80
CA THR A 225 -7.33 -7.92 -14.45
C THR A 225 -6.79 -9.07 -13.57
N TYR A 226 -6.70 -8.84 -12.26
CA TYR A 226 -6.28 -9.84 -11.26
C TYR A 226 -7.46 -10.70 -10.74
N TYR A 227 -8.62 -10.59 -11.38
CA TYR A 227 -9.87 -11.24 -11.05
C TYR A 227 -10.54 -11.65 -12.38
N PRO A 228 -11.48 -12.61 -12.39
CA PRO A 228 -12.10 -13.11 -13.62
C PRO A 228 -13.14 -12.11 -14.18
N SER A 229 -12.67 -11.06 -14.86
CA SER A 229 -13.53 -10.02 -15.45
C SER A 229 -14.34 -10.53 -16.65
N ARG A 230 -15.56 -10.00 -16.82
CA ARG A 230 -16.37 -10.17 -18.04
C ARG A 230 -16.02 -9.19 -19.17
N VAL A 231 -15.29 -8.11 -18.85
CA VAL A 231 -14.96 -7.02 -19.79
C VAL A 231 -13.51 -7.09 -20.26
N ALA A 232 -12.61 -7.48 -19.36
CA ALA A 232 -11.17 -7.49 -19.56
C ALA A 232 -10.60 -8.91 -19.47
N SER A 233 -9.40 -9.11 -20.02
CA SER A 233 -8.68 -10.39 -19.91
C SER A 233 -7.98 -10.52 -18.56
N ASP A 234 -7.62 -11.74 -18.16
CA ASP A 234 -6.73 -11.96 -17.00
C ASP A 234 -5.34 -11.36 -17.25
N VAL A 235 -4.67 -10.93 -16.18
CA VAL A 235 -3.23 -10.64 -16.22
C VAL A 235 -2.43 -11.88 -16.62
N GLN A 236 -1.45 -11.68 -17.49
CA GLN A 236 -0.55 -12.74 -17.95
C GLN A 236 0.89 -12.46 -17.49
N TRP A 237 1.65 -13.51 -17.23
CA TRP A 237 3.02 -13.45 -16.76
C TRP A 237 3.89 -14.41 -17.55
N SER A 238 5.08 -13.96 -17.96
CA SER A 238 5.93 -14.68 -18.89
C SER A 238 6.36 -16.01 -18.30
N PHE A 239 6.21 -17.08 -19.07
CA PHE A 239 6.63 -18.41 -18.66
C PHE A 239 8.16 -18.55 -18.65
N GLY A 240 8.70 -19.27 -17.67
CA GLY A 240 10.14 -19.61 -17.57
C GLY A 240 11.05 -18.53 -16.99
N LEU A 241 10.55 -17.32 -16.68
CA LEU A 241 11.35 -16.26 -16.06
C LEU A 241 11.30 -16.33 -14.52
N PRO A 242 12.42 -16.06 -13.81
CA PRO A 242 12.49 -16.12 -12.35
C PRO A 242 11.91 -14.87 -11.67
N GLY A 243 11.96 -14.84 -10.34
CA GLY A 243 11.59 -13.68 -9.53
C GLY A 243 10.10 -13.34 -9.66
N ILE A 244 9.79 -12.04 -9.71
CA ILE A 244 8.41 -11.54 -9.71
C ILE A 244 7.55 -12.13 -10.84
N MET A 245 8.17 -12.47 -11.99
CA MET A 245 7.51 -13.12 -13.12
C MET A 245 6.96 -14.50 -12.74
N ARG A 246 7.82 -15.33 -12.12
CA ARG A 246 7.44 -16.66 -11.63
C ARG A 246 6.34 -16.55 -10.58
N HIS A 247 6.50 -15.67 -9.60
CA HIS A 247 5.52 -15.53 -8.51
C HIS A 247 4.18 -15.00 -9.01
N GLY A 248 4.18 -14.04 -9.94
CA GLY A 248 2.96 -13.52 -10.53
C GLY A 248 2.17 -14.59 -11.28
N ARG A 249 2.86 -15.40 -12.10
CA ARG A 249 2.25 -16.56 -12.77
C ARG A 249 1.67 -17.57 -11.77
N LEU A 250 2.46 -17.96 -10.77
CA LEU A 250 2.02 -18.92 -9.74
C LEU A 250 0.84 -18.40 -8.93
N ALA A 251 0.76 -17.08 -8.68
CA ALA A 251 -0.38 -16.47 -8.00
C ALA A 251 -1.68 -16.65 -8.80
N ILE A 252 -1.66 -16.36 -10.11
CA ILE A 252 -2.85 -16.54 -10.97
C ILE A 252 -3.21 -18.03 -11.12
N GLU A 253 -2.22 -18.91 -11.26
CA GLU A 253 -2.47 -20.36 -11.29
C GLU A 253 -3.12 -20.85 -10.00
N ARG A 254 -2.64 -20.36 -8.84
CA ARG A 254 -3.21 -20.69 -7.54
C ARG A 254 -4.66 -20.20 -7.44
N GLN A 255 -4.95 -18.96 -7.84
CA GLN A 255 -6.31 -18.43 -7.85
C GLN A 255 -7.25 -19.31 -8.68
N ARG A 256 -6.83 -19.73 -9.87
CA ARG A 256 -7.61 -20.64 -10.73
C ARG A 256 -7.80 -22.03 -10.12
N GLN A 257 -6.77 -22.59 -9.50
CA GLN A 257 -6.86 -23.89 -8.82
C GLN A 257 -7.88 -23.89 -7.67
N HIS A 258 -8.08 -22.73 -7.04
CA HIS A 258 -8.99 -22.55 -5.93
C HIS A 258 -10.32 -21.87 -6.32
N ASP A 259 -10.57 -21.60 -7.60
CA ASP A 259 -11.74 -20.86 -8.09
C ASP A 259 -11.95 -19.53 -7.33
N PHE A 260 -10.86 -18.80 -7.11
CA PHE A 260 -10.82 -17.64 -6.23
C PHE A 260 -10.91 -16.31 -7.00
N ASP A 261 -11.95 -15.55 -6.71
CA ASP A 261 -12.17 -14.19 -7.19
C ASP A 261 -11.62 -13.17 -6.18
N SER A 262 -10.44 -12.63 -6.49
CA SER A 262 -9.71 -11.74 -5.59
C SER A 262 -10.43 -10.41 -5.32
N LEU A 263 -11.16 -9.86 -6.30
CA LEU A 263 -11.86 -8.60 -6.13
C LEU A 263 -13.10 -8.79 -5.26
N ARG A 264 -13.90 -9.84 -5.50
CA ARG A 264 -15.07 -10.17 -4.67
C ARG A 264 -14.70 -10.41 -3.22
N SER A 265 -13.62 -11.14 -2.99
CA SER A 265 -13.11 -11.39 -1.64
C SER A 265 -12.65 -10.10 -0.96
N ALA A 266 -11.93 -9.23 -1.67
CA ALA A 266 -11.50 -7.94 -1.13
C ALA A 266 -12.70 -7.04 -0.76
N VAL A 267 -13.73 -6.97 -1.62
CA VAL A 267 -14.96 -6.21 -1.32
C VAL A 267 -15.68 -6.77 -0.10
N LYS A 268 -15.80 -8.10 0.00
CA LYS A 268 -16.38 -8.75 1.17
C LYS A 268 -15.62 -8.40 2.45
N CYS A 269 -14.29 -8.52 2.45
CA CYS A 269 -13.47 -8.22 3.62
C CYS A 269 -13.49 -6.72 4.01
N ALA A 270 -13.54 -5.81 3.04
CA ALA A 270 -13.70 -4.38 3.30
C ALA A 270 -15.02 -4.08 4.03
N ARG A 271 -16.13 -4.67 3.56
CA ARG A 271 -17.45 -4.54 4.20
C ARG A 271 -17.48 -5.11 5.62
N GLU A 272 -16.82 -6.24 5.85
CA GLU A 272 -16.75 -6.87 7.17
C GLU A 272 -16.12 -5.97 8.24
N ILE A 273 -15.29 -5.00 7.84
CA ILE A 273 -14.67 -4.02 8.75
C ILE A 273 -15.21 -2.59 8.59
N GLY A 274 -16.21 -2.39 7.73
CA GLY A 274 -16.86 -1.10 7.51
C GLY A 274 -15.99 -0.06 6.80
N VAL A 275 -15.15 -0.49 5.85
CA VAL A 275 -14.28 0.39 5.04
C VAL A 275 -14.75 0.37 3.59
N SER A 276 -14.80 1.54 2.94
CA SER A 276 -15.15 1.66 1.53
C SER A 276 -14.05 1.07 0.64
N ILE A 277 -14.40 0.53 -0.52
CA ILE A 277 -13.41 0.01 -1.47
C ILE A 277 -13.63 0.54 -2.89
N TYR A 278 -12.57 1.10 -3.47
CA TYR A 278 -12.55 1.62 -4.84
C TYR A 278 -11.58 0.78 -5.68
N PRO A 279 -12.08 -0.11 -6.54
CA PRO A 279 -11.26 -0.83 -7.50
C PRO A 279 -10.49 0.17 -8.37
N GLN A 280 -9.19 -0.09 -8.53
CA GLN A 280 -8.23 0.82 -9.12
C GLN A 280 -7.65 0.24 -10.42
N VAL A 281 -7.57 1.10 -11.45
CA VAL A 281 -6.84 0.83 -12.70
C VAL A 281 -5.62 1.73 -12.84
N ARG A 282 -4.55 1.13 -13.39
CA ARG A 282 -3.47 1.86 -14.06
C ARG A 282 -3.64 1.71 -15.55
N MET A 283 -3.76 2.78 -16.32
CA MET A 283 -3.90 2.73 -17.79
C MET A 283 -2.57 2.40 -18.50
N SER A 284 -1.96 1.28 -18.12
CA SER A 284 -0.61 0.90 -18.52
C SER A 284 -0.47 0.62 -20.02
N GLY A 285 0.65 1.08 -20.57
CA GLY A 285 1.09 0.74 -21.92
C GLY A 285 1.74 -0.64 -22.02
N GLU A 286 2.03 -1.07 -23.25
CA GLU A 286 2.87 -2.24 -23.51
C GLU A 286 4.31 -2.07 -23.00
N GLN A 287 4.84 -3.12 -22.38
CA GLN A 287 6.14 -3.12 -21.69
C GLN A 287 7.31 -3.29 -22.67
N LEU A 288 8.54 -2.89 -22.32
CA LEU A 288 9.69 -3.03 -23.22
C LEU A 288 9.93 -4.51 -23.60
N PRO A 289 10.39 -4.83 -24.84
CA PRO A 289 10.80 -6.19 -25.17
C PRO A 289 11.88 -6.75 -24.23
N PRO A 290 11.84 -8.04 -23.87
CA PRO A 290 10.83 -9.02 -24.28
C PRO A 290 9.51 -8.94 -23.47
N ASN A 291 9.46 -8.18 -22.37
CA ASN A 291 8.31 -8.11 -21.44
C ASN A 291 6.98 -7.62 -22.05
N HIS A 292 6.94 -7.05 -23.25
CA HIS A 292 5.65 -6.88 -23.97
C HIS A 292 4.88 -8.19 -24.16
N ILE A 293 5.57 -9.34 -24.12
CA ILE A 293 4.98 -10.68 -24.18
C ILE A 293 4.67 -11.11 -22.76
N ASP A 294 3.38 -11.07 -22.41
CA ASP A 294 2.83 -11.59 -21.16
C ASP A 294 3.50 -11.02 -19.90
N TYR A 295 3.35 -9.71 -19.62
CA TYR A 295 3.83 -9.12 -18.36
C TYR A 295 2.81 -8.17 -17.72
N THR A 296 2.01 -8.71 -16.80
CA THR A 296 1.02 -8.01 -15.95
C THR A 296 -0.11 -7.29 -16.68
N GLY A 297 -0.01 -7.09 -18.00
CA GLY A 297 -0.89 -6.29 -18.83
C GLY A 297 -0.23 -6.05 -20.20
N PRO A 298 -0.83 -5.24 -21.07
CA PRO A 298 -2.00 -4.38 -20.84
C PRO A 298 -3.36 -5.02 -21.18
N GLY A 299 -3.38 -6.32 -21.47
CA GLY A 299 -4.60 -7.08 -21.76
C GLY A 299 -4.89 -7.27 -23.26
N GLU A 300 -5.87 -8.09 -23.58
CA GLU A 300 -6.18 -8.49 -24.95
C GLU A 300 -6.68 -7.34 -25.82
N PHE A 301 -7.58 -6.50 -25.30
CA PHE A 301 -8.13 -5.36 -26.04
C PHE A 301 -7.01 -4.46 -26.60
N GLN A 302 -6.02 -4.12 -25.77
CA GLN A 302 -4.92 -3.27 -26.21
C GLN A 302 -3.99 -3.95 -27.23
N ARG A 303 -3.81 -5.27 -27.15
CA ARG A 303 -3.03 -6.03 -28.15
C ARG A 303 -3.75 -6.13 -29.49
N GLN A 304 -5.09 -6.22 -29.45
CA GLN A 304 -5.94 -6.37 -30.64
C GLN A 304 -6.21 -5.05 -31.36
N HIS A 305 -6.06 -3.91 -30.67
CA HIS A 305 -6.35 -2.58 -31.21
C HIS A 305 -5.13 -1.64 -31.25
N PRO A 306 -4.04 -2.00 -31.96
CA PRO A 306 -2.87 -1.12 -32.09
C PRO A 306 -3.20 0.20 -32.83
N GLU A 307 -4.29 0.27 -33.60
CA GLU A 307 -4.79 1.47 -34.26
C GLU A 307 -5.23 2.57 -33.29
N TYR A 308 -5.51 2.23 -32.02
CA TYR A 308 -5.92 3.19 -31.00
C TYR A 308 -4.76 3.75 -30.17
N ARG A 309 -3.51 3.44 -30.53
CA ARG A 309 -2.33 3.94 -29.80
C ARG A 309 -2.17 5.44 -29.95
N CYS A 310 -1.72 6.12 -28.90
CA CYS A 310 -1.27 7.50 -29.00
C CYS A 310 -0.12 7.60 -30.01
N LEU A 311 -0.10 8.66 -30.81
CA LEU A 311 0.96 8.89 -31.80
C LEU A 311 1.82 10.08 -31.40
N SER A 312 3.14 9.96 -31.56
CA SER A 312 4.06 11.10 -31.42
C SER A 312 3.79 12.17 -32.51
N PRO A 313 4.31 13.40 -32.40
CA PRO A 313 4.14 14.43 -33.44
C PRO A 313 4.56 13.97 -34.85
N ALA A 314 5.56 13.09 -34.92
CA ALA A 314 6.06 12.51 -36.16
C ALA A 314 5.25 11.29 -36.67
N GLY A 315 4.15 10.93 -35.99
CA GLY A 315 3.31 9.78 -36.34
C GLY A 315 3.80 8.42 -35.84
N HIS A 316 4.85 8.37 -35.01
CA HIS A 316 5.31 7.09 -34.44
C HIS A 316 4.37 6.61 -33.33
N PRO A 317 3.96 5.32 -33.33
CA PRO A 317 3.08 4.79 -32.30
C PRO A 317 3.80 4.69 -30.95
N THR A 318 3.10 5.10 -29.91
CA THR A 318 3.51 4.85 -28.53
C THR A 318 2.99 3.48 -28.06
N ARG A 319 3.22 3.18 -26.78
CA ARG A 319 2.79 1.94 -26.13
C ARG A 319 1.41 2.06 -25.46
N HIS A 320 0.82 3.25 -25.43
CA HIS A 320 -0.39 3.57 -24.69
C HIS A 320 -1.56 3.78 -25.66
N LEU A 321 -2.76 3.41 -25.23
CA LEU A 321 -3.99 3.72 -25.96
C LEU A 321 -4.42 5.15 -25.68
N SER A 322 -4.95 5.81 -26.71
CA SER A 322 -5.44 7.17 -26.62
C SER A 322 -6.90 7.23 -26.18
N GLN A 323 -7.18 8.13 -25.23
CA GLN A 323 -8.53 8.48 -24.81
C GLN A 323 -9.29 9.31 -25.87
N ALA A 324 -8.63 9.71 -26.97
CA ALA A 324 -9.29 10.38 -28.07
C ALA A 324 -10.28 9.47 -28.82
N PHE A 325 -10.04 8.16 -28.81
CA PHE A 325 -10.91 7.19 -29.44
C PHE A 325 -12.09 6.83 -28.52
N PRO A 326 -13.36 7.04 -28.96
CA PRO A 326 -14.53 6.70 -28.15
C PRO A 326 -14.60 5.22 -27.75
N ALA A 327 -14.11 4.31 -28.61
CA ALA A 327 -14.07 2.88 -28.31
C ALA A 327 -13.18 2.56 -27.09
N VAL A 328 -12.04 3.25 -26.94
CA VAL A 328 -11.15 3.08 -25.78
C VAL A 328 -11.84 3.56 -24.51
N ARG A 329 -12.49 4.74 -24.56
CA ARG A 329 -13.21 5.27 -23.39
C ARG A 329 -14.38 4.39 -22.99
N SER A 330 -15.17 3.92 -23.96
CA SER A 330 -16.29 2.99 -23.71
C SER A 330 -15.80 1.73 -23.00
N GLN A 331 -14.69 1.14 -23.44
CA GLN A 331 -14.14 -0.06 -22.82
C GLN A 331 -13.74 0.17 -21.36
N TYR A 332 -13.15 1.33 -21.03
CA TYR A 332 -12.86 1.70 -19.64
C TYR A 332 -14.14 1.90 -18.82
N VAL A 333 -15.14 2.60 -19.35
CA VAL A 333 -16.42 2.82 -18.67
C VAL A 333 -17.16 1.49 -18.43
N ASP A 334 -17.09 0.54 -19.36
CA ASP A 334 -17.68 -0.79 -19.19
C ASP A 334 -16.98 -1.58 -18.08
N LEU A 335 -15.65 -1.50 -17.99
CA LEU A 335 -14.86 -2.10 -16.91
C LEU A 335 -15.21 -1.47 -15.55
N PHE A 336 -15.36 -0.14 -15.50
CA PHE A 336 -15.76 0.58 -14.29
C PHE A 336 -17.19 0.24 -13.87
N ARG A 337 -18.09 0.08 -14.84
CA ARG A 337 -19.47 -0.35 -14.59
C ARG A 337 -19.51 -1.76 -14.00
N GLU A 338 -18.70 -2.69 -14.51
CA GLU A 338 -18.56 -4.03 -13.92
C GLU A 338 -18.25 -3.97 -12.42
N TRP A 339 -17.31 -3.12 -12.00
CA TRP A 339 -16.95 -2.99 -10.59
C TRP A 339 -18.11 -2.55 -9.69
N VAL A 340 -18.92 -1.59 -10.13
CA VAL A 340 -20.00 -1.04 -9.30
C VAL A 340 -21.31 -1.82 -9.43
N ASP A 341 -21.52 -2.54 -10.53
CA ASP A 341 -22.72 -3.38 -10.75
C ASP A 341 -22.56 -4.80 -10.22
N ASP A 342 -21.46 -5.47 -10.56
CA ASP A 342 -21.30 -6.91 -10.32
C ASP A 342 -20.58 -7.21 -8.99
N TYR A 343 -19.69 -6.29 -8.59
CA TYR A 343 -18.96 -6.36 -7.33
C TYR A 343 -19.52 -5.40 -6.28
N GLU A 344 -20.44 -4.50 -6.67
CA GLU A 344 -21.06 -3.53 -5.78
C GLU A 344 -20.02 -2.66 -5.03
N ALA A 345 -18.88 -2.36 -5.67
CA ALA A 345 -17.84 -1.49 -5.12
C ALA A 345 -18.38 -0.08 -4.82
N ASP A 346 -17.72 0.66 -3.93
CA ASP A 346 -18.18 1.98 -3.43
C ASP A 346 -17.80 3.16 -4.35
N GLY A 347 -17.04 2.87 -5.39
CA GLY A 347 -16.54 3.86 -6.32
C GLY A 347 -15.49 3.28 -7.24
N VAL A 348 -14.79 4.15 -7.95
CA VAL A 348 -13.73 3.77 -8.89
C VAL A 348 -12.50 4.64 -8.69
N CYS A 349 -11.33 4.04 -8.89
CA CYS A 349 -10.06 4.75 -8.77
C CYS A 349 -9.24 4.70 -10.07
N ILE A 350 -8.74 5.85 -10.53
CA ILE A 350 -7.83 5.94 -11.68
C ILE A 350 -6.49 6.51 -11.22
N VAL A 351 -5.42 5.78 -11.54
CA VAL A 351 -4.05 6.26 -11.29
C VAL A 351 -3.56 7.05 -12.48
N PHE A 352 -3.34 8.34 -12.27
CA PHE A 352 -2.75 9.25 -13.26
C PHE A 352 -1.28 9.60 -13.01
N CYS A 353 -0.77 9.39 -11.80
CA CYS A 353 0.66 9.59 -11.47
C CYS A 353 1.60 8.55 -12.11
N ARG A 354 1.07 7.63 -12.92
CA ARG A 354 1.79 6.58 -13.67
C ARG A 354 1.09 6.35 -15.01
N SER A 355 1.82 5.83 -15.99
CA SER A 355 1.26 5.31 -17.25
C SER A 355 0.74 6.36 -18.25
N TRP A 356 1.29 7.57 -18.26
CA TRP A 356 1.13 8.51 -19.36
C TRP A 356 2.01 8.10 -20.56
N PRO A 357 1.68 8.50 -21.81
CA PRO A 357 0.65 9.47 -22.24
C PRO A 357 -0.77 8.90 -22.40
N TYR A 358 -1.79 9.74 -22.19
CA TYR A 358 -3.21 9.38 -22.38
C TYR A 358 -3.81 9.86 -23.71
N VAL A 359 -3.19 10.86 -24.34
CA VAL A 359 -3.65 11.52 -25.58
C VAL A 359 -2.48 12.30 -26.18
N LEU A 360 -2.27 12.22 -27.49
CA LEU A 360 -1.18 12.91 -28.21
C LEU A 360 -1.64 13.49 -29.56
N PHE A 361 -1.11 13.01 -30.69
CA PHE A 361 -1.27 13.56 -32.04
C PHE A 361 -1.96 12.58 -33.01
N GLU A 362 -2.70 11.62 -32.49
CA GLU A 362 -3.56 10.72 -33.27
C GLU A 362 -4.68 11.48 -34.01
N GLU A 363 -5.17 10.90 -35.12
CA GLU A 363 -6.06 11.58 -36.06
C GLU A 363 -7.29 12.25 -35.43
N PRO A 364 -8.02 11.61 -34.47
CA PRO A 364 -9.18 12.26 -33.85
C PRO A 364 -8.83 13.59 -33.16
N VAL A 365 -7.62 13.70 -32.59
CA VAL A 365 -7.15 14.94 -31.94
C VAL A 365 -6.79 15.99 -32.99
N LEU A 366 -6.07 15.60 -34.04
CA LEU A 366 -5.66 16.52 -35.09
C LEU A 366 -6.85 17.07 -35.88
N GLU A 367 -7.85 16.23 -36.12
CA GLU A 367 -9.05 16.58 -36.88
C GLU A 367 -9.96 17.52 -36.08
N SER A 368 -10.20 17.23 -34.79
CA SER A 368 -10.95 18.14 -33.92
C SER A 368 -10.23 19.47 -33.72
N PHE A 369 -8.91 19.47 -33.56
CA PHE A 369 -8.14 20.71 -33.43
C PHE A 369 -8.23 21.57 -34.70
N ARG A 370 -8.09 20.94 -35.88
CA ARG A 370 -8.27 21.62 -37.17
C ARG A 370 -9.68 22.18 -37.32
N SER A 371 -10.69 21.44 -36.90
CA SER A 371 -12.08 21.91 -36.95
C SER A 371 -12.33 23.10 -36.02
N GLU A 372 -11.69 23.15 -34.86
CA GLU A 372 -11.88 24.21 -33.86
C GLU A 372 -11.06 25.48 -34.17
N TYR A 373 -9.80 25.31 -34.58
CA TYR A 373 -8.85 26.41 -34.71
C TYR A 373 -8.47 26.75 -36.16
N GLY A 374 -8.80 25.90 -37.14
CA GLY A 374 -8.48 26.12 -38.55
C GLY A 374 -7.01 25.92 -38.94
N GLN A 375 -6.23 25.22 -38.12
CA GLN A 375 -4.77 25.03 -38.28
C GLN A 375 -4.38 23.63 -37.78
N ASP A 376 -3.25 23.11 -38.24
CA ASP A 376 -2.74 21.82 -37.77
C ASP A 376 -2.06 21.98 -36.40
N MET A 377 -2.44 21.14 -35.45
CA MET A 377 -1.89 21.17 -34.09
C MET A 377 -0.36 20.98 -34.08
N ARG A 378 0.21 20.30 -35.09
CA ARG A 378 1.65 20.01 -35.21
C ARG A 378 2.48 21.23 -35.62
N ASP A 379 1.82 22.27 -36.15
CA ASP A 379 2.49 23.51 -36.56
C ASP A 379 2.67 24.48 -35.38
N LEU A 380 2.16 24.12 -34.19
CA LEU A 380 2.25 24.91 -32.97
C LEU A 380 3.31 24.35 -32.01
N ASP A 381 3.74 25.20 -31.07
CA ASP A 381 4.58 24.76 -29.97
C ASP A 381 3.83 23.74 -29.11
N TYR A 382 4.53 22.71 -28.62
CA TYR A 382 3.93 21.65 -27.80
C TYR A 382 3.29 22.20 -26.50
N PHE A 383 3.80 23.31 -25.99
CA PHE A 383 3.32 24.01 -24.81
C PHE A 383 2.35 25.16 -25.12
N ASP A 384 1.93 25.33 -26.37
CA ASP A 384 0.87 26.28 -26.73
C ASP A 384 -0.41 25.96 -25.94
N GLU A 385 -0.98 26.97 -25.29
CA GLU A 385 -2.13 26.81 -24.40
C GLU A 385 -3.33 26.13 -25.10
N ARG A 386 -3.51 26.38 -26.40
CA ARG A 386 -4.57 25.75 -27.19
C ARG A 386 -4.31 24.26 -27.37
N VAL A 387 -3.06 23.87 -27.64
CA VAL A 387 -2.64 22.47 -27.78
C VAL A 387 -2.87 21.72 -26.47
N LEU A 388 -2.39 22.29 -25.36
CA LEU A 388 -2.51 21.68 -24.03
C LEU A 388 -3.98 21.52 -23.62
N THR A 389 -4.78 22.59 -23.75
CA THR A 389 -6.19 22.60 -23.38
C THR A 389 -7.00 21.63 -24.26
N HIS A 390 -6.80 21.67 -25.58
CA HIS A 390 -7.53 20.81 -26.51
C HIS A 390 -7.25 19.32 -26.24
N ARG A 391 -5.98 18.93 -26.04
CA ARG A 391 -5.63 17.55 -25.69
C ARG A 391 -6.30 17.10 -24.39
N ALA A 392 -6.32 17.95 -23.36
CA ALA A 392 -6.88 17.58 -22.08
C ALA A 392 -8.40 17.31 -22.12
N THR A 393 -9.13 17.88 -23.09
CA THR A 393 -10.58 17.65 -23.26
C THR A 393 -10.94 16.17 -23.41
N PHE A 394 -10.09 15.36 -24.03
CA PHE A 394 -10.35 13.94 -24.29
C PHE A 394 -10.29 13.09 -23.02
N LEU A 395 -9.31 13.37 -22.14
CA LEU A 395 -9.25 12.69 -20.85
C LEU A 395 -10.37 13.17 -19.94
N THR A 396 -10.66 14.47 -19.91
CA THR A 396 -11.82 15.03 -19.18
C THR A 396 -13.13 14.41 -19.66
N GLN A 397 -13.27 14.11 -20.95
CA GLN A 397 -14.44 13.43 -21.50
C GLN A 397 -14.63 12.01 -20.96
N LEU A 398 -13.55 11.24 -20.76
CA LEU A 398 -13.62 9.94 -20.07
C LEU A 398 -14.18 10.11 -18.65
N LEU A 399 -13.77 11.15 -17.93
CA LEU A 399 -14.22 11.39 -16.57
C LEU A 399 -15.69 11.81 -16.50
N ARG A 400 -16.16 12.61 -17.47
CA ARG A 400 -17.60 12.91 -17.64
C ARG A 400 -18.42 11.65 -17.93
N GLU A 401 -17.92 10.77 -18.79
CA GLU A 401 -18.55 9.49 -19.10
C GLU A 401 -18.58 8.57 -17.87
N THR A 402 -17.50 8.56 -17.09
CA THR A 402 -17.40 7.81 -15.83
C THR A 402 -18.38 8.35 -14.77
N ARG A 403 -18.40 9.66 -14.53
CA ARG A 403 -19.30 10.31 -13.56
C ARG A 403 -20.77 10.02 -13.89
N ARG A 404 -21.17 10.20 -15.15
CA ARG A 404 -22.53 9.87 -15.61
C ARG A 404 -22.90 8.40 -15.37
N MET A 405 -21.99 7.47 -15.67
CA MET A 405 -22.21 6.05 -15.42
C MET A 405 -22.42 5.77 -13.92
N LEU A 406 -21.59 6.37 -13.06
CA LEU A 406 -21.69 6.19 -11.62
C LEU A 406 -22.96 6.82 -11.04
N ASP A 407 -23.41 7.96 -11.55
CA ASP A 407 -24.68 8.58 -11.14
C ASP A 407 -25.86 7.70 -11.52
N GLU A 408 -25.89 7.17 -12.75
CA GLU A 408 -26.92 6.25 -13.22
C GLU A 408 -27.00 4.98 -12.36
N VAL A 409 -25.85 4.36 -12.08
CA VAL A 409 -25.79 3.15 -11.26
C VAL A 409 -26.14 3.47 -9.80
N GLY A 410 -25.63 4.58 -9.26
CA GLY A 410 -25.87 5.01 -7.89
C GLY A 410 -27.34 5.30 -7.63
N ASP A 411 -28.00 6.04 -8.52
CA ASP A 411 -29.44 6.31 -8.47
C ASP A 411 -30.25 5.01 -8.49
N ARG A 412 -29.88 4.06 -9.36
CA ARG A 412 -30.53 2.74 -9.43
C ARG A 412 -30.35 1.92 -8.16
N GLN A 413 -29.17 1.98 -7.54
CA GLN A 413 -28.83 1.22 -6.32
C GLN A 413 -29.23 1.95 -5.03
N GLY A 414 -29.65 3.22 -5.11
CA GLY A 414 -29.99 4.04 -3.94
C GLY A 414 -28.79 4.41 -3.07
N ARG A 415 -27.59 4.52 -3.65
CA ARG A 415 -26.35 4.90 -2.95
C ARG A 415 -25.46 5.79 -3.83
N ALA A 416 -24.73 6.71 -3.22
CA ALA A 416 -23.75 7.52 -3.94
C ALA A 416 -22.48 6.71 -4.22
N LEU A 417 -21.98 6.79 -5.45
CA LEU A 417 -20.73 6.16 -5.88
C LEU A 417 -19.66 7.22 -6.11
N ARG A 418 -18.45 6.97 -5.61
CA ARG A 418 -17.37 7.97 -5.61
C ARG A 418 -16.37 7.80 -6.76
N THR A 419 -15.78 8.91 -7.21
CA THR A 419 -14.60 8.92 -8.07
C THR A 419 -13.36 9.36 -7.29
N CYS A 420 -12.30 8.55 -7.37
CA CYS A 420 -11.01 8.86 -6.76
C CYS A 420 -9.90 8.87 -7.82
N TYR A 421 -9.12 9.94 -7.91
CA TYR A 421 -8.02 10.03 -8.88
C TYR A 421 -6.70 10.32 -8.20
N VAL A 422 -5.66 9.55 -8.56
CA VAL A 422 -4.31 9.73 -8.01
C VAL A 422 -3.44 10.46 -9.02
N ILE A 423 -3.18 11.74 -8.79
CA ILE A 423 -2.42 12.63 -9.69
C ILE A 423 -1.00 12.88 -9.15
N PRO A 424 0.00 13.12 -10.01
CA PRO A 424 1.33 13.49 -9.56
C PRO A 424 1.37 14.97 -9.15
N ALA A 425 2.07 15.32 -8.07
CA ALA A 425 2.34 16.72 -7.74
C ALA A 425 3.43 17.31 -8.64
N GLU A 426 4.36 16.48 -9.11
CA GLU A 426 5.52 16.87 -9.90
C GLU A 426 5.46 16.32 -11.33
N ASP A 427 6.17 16.93 -12.28
CA ASP A 427 6.41 16.31 -13.58
C ASP A 427 7.52 15.24 -13.46
N TYR A 428 7.23 14.04 -13.96
CA TYR A 428 8.21 12.96 -14.10
C TYR A 428 8.84 12.90 -15.50
N GLY A 429 8.55 13.89 -16.35
CA GLY A 429 9.18 14.08 -17.65
C GLY A 429 10.70 14.29 -17.53
N SER A 430 11.42 13.85 -18.56
CA SER A 430 12.89 14.01 -18.64
C SER A 430 13.33 15.39 -19.13
N SER A 431 12.39 16.25 -19.51
CA SER A 431 12.66 17.54 -20.14
C SER A 431 12.14 18.68 -19.26
N PRO A 432 12.86 19.81 -19.13
CA PRO A 432 12.37 20.97 -18.41
C PRO A 432 11.05 21.46 -19.02
N THR A 433 10.03 21.59 -18.21
CA THR A 433 8.74 22.16 -18.60
C THR A 433 8.72 23.65 -18.29
N PRO A 434 8.17 24.50 -19.19
CA PRO A 434 7.93 25.89 -18.86
C PRO A 434 6.95 25.96 -17.67
N ASP A 435 7.14 26.93 -16.79
CA ASP A 435 6.15 27.24 -15.74
C ASP A 435 5.06 28.12 -16.35
N LEU A 436 3.90 27.53 -16.63
CA LEU A 436 2.69 28.22 -17.11
C LEU A 436 1.62 28.31 -16.01
N GLY A 437 1.99 28.04 -14.76
CA GLY A 437 1.08 27.92 -13.62
C GLY A 437 1.21 26.58 -12.89
N PRO A 438 0.60 26.46 -11.70
CA PRO A 438 0.83 25.35 -10.76
C PRO A 438 0.43 23.98 -11.32
N PHE A 439 -0.53 23.93 -12.25
CA PHE A 439 -1.03 22.68 -12.85
C PHE A 439 -0.39 22.37 -14.21
N THR A 440 0.61 23.13 -14.64
CA THR A 440 1.32 22.89 -15.91
C THR A 440 1.87 21.47 -16.05
N PRO A 441 2.52 20.88 -15.02
CA PRO A 441 2.97 19.48 -15.05
C PRO A 441 1.85 18.50 -15.42
N LEU A 442 0.63 18.74 -14.93
CA LEU A 442 -0.52 17.88 -15.16
C LEU A 442 -1.08 18.09 -16.58
N LYS A 443 -1.27 19.36 -16.96
CA LYS A 443 -1.88 19.74 -18.22
C LYS A 443 -1.07 19.26 -19.44
N ILE A 444 0.26 19.22 -19.33
CA ILE A 444 1.18 18.66 -20.35
C ILE A 444 0.87 17.19 -20.69
N HIS A 445 0.42 16.44 -19.69
CA HIS A 445 0.04 15.03 -19.84
C HIS A 445 -1.45 14.84 -20.14
N GLY A 446 -2.18 15.92 -20.39
CA GLY A 446 -3.62 15.93 -20.69
C GLY A 446 -4.53 15.89 -19.46
N MET A 447 -4.00 16.18 -18.26
CA MET A 447 -4.76 16.20 -17.02
C MET A 447 -5.22 17.63 -16.69
N ASP A 448 -6.48 17.95 -16.98
CA ASP A 448 -7.09 19.25 -16.65
C ASP A 448 -7.81 19.19 -15.30
N VAL A 449 -7.04 19.17 -14.22
CA VAL A 449 -7.56 19.05 -12.86
C VAL A 449 -8.48 20.20 -12.47
N GLU A 450 -8.28 21.38 -13.05
CA GLU A 450 -9.15 22.53 -12.85
C GLU A 450 -10.56 22.24 -13.35
N ALA A 451 -10.69 21.76 -14.59
CA ALA A 451 -11.98 21.33 -15.14
C ALA A 451 -12.60 20.19 -14.33
N TRP A 452 -11.78 19.22 -13.89
CA TRP A 452 -12.30 18.07 -13.13
C TRP A 452 -12.94 18.48 -11.81
N VAL A 453 -12.32 19.41 -11.08
CA VAL A 453 -12.82 19.94 -9.82
C VAL A 453 -14.04 20.83 -10.05
N GLN A 454 -13.97 21.76 -11.00
CA GLN A 454 -15.06 22.71 -11.30
C GLN A 454 -16.33 22.01 -11.78
N GLU A 455 -16.20 20.94 -12.56
CA GLU A 455 -17.33 20.17 -13.08
C GLU A 455 -17.83 19.07 -12.11
N GLY A 456 -17.18 18.89 -10.96
CA GLY A 456 -17.55 17.84 -9.99
C GLY A 456 -17.29 16.41 -10.51
N LEU A 457 -16.23 16.22 -11.30
CA LEU A 457 -15.86 14.92 -11.88
C LEU A 457 -15.01 14.06 -10.94
N VAL A 458 -14.47 14.67 -9.88
CA VAL A 458 -13.63 14.04 -8.86
C VAL A 458 -14.22 14.29 -7.48
N ASP A 459 -14.44 13.22 -6.72
CA ASP A 459 -14.84 13.33 -5.32
C ASP A 459 -13.61 13.36 -4.40
N ASP A 460 -12.61 12.52 -4.69
CA ASP A 460 -11.36 12.39 -3.92
C ASP A 460 -10.13 12.57 -4.83
N LEU A 461 -9.44 13.71 -4.71
CA LEU A 461 -8.21 13.99 -5.43
C LEU A 461 -6.99 13.65 -4.56
N VAL A 462 -6.33 12.54 -4.87
CA VAL A 462 -5.10 12.11 -4.18
C VAL A 462 -3.89 12.72 -4.86
N VAL A 463 -3.16 13.58 -4.16
CA VAL A 463 -1.96 14.25 -4.65
C VAL A 463 -0.72 13.47 -4.25
N HIS A 464 -0.02 12.92 -5.26
CA HIS A 464 1.17 12.09 -5.10
C HIS A 464 2.45 12.92 -5.06
N ILE A 465 3.01 13.10 -3.85
CA ILE A 465 4.19 13.95 -3.55
C ILE A 465 5.49 13.13 -3.38
N GLN A 466 5.83 12.29 -4.36
CA GLN A 466 6.88 11.29 -4.20
C GLN A 466 8.28 11.89 -3.96
N ASN A 467 8.60 13.03 -4.58
CA ASN A 467 9.94 13.62 -4.56
C ASN A 467 10.07 14.79 -3.58
N VAL A 468 9.04 14.99 -2.75
CA VAL A 468 8.99 16.06 -1.76
C VAL A 468 9.43 15.53 -0.40
N GLY A 469 10.55 16.00 0.12
CA GLY A 469 11.32 15.22 1.09
C GLY A 469 12.13 16.00 2.12
N ASP A 470 11.65 17.14 2.63
CA ASP A 470 12.28 17.77 3.79
C ASP A 470 11.78 17.16 5.11
N PRO A 471 12.61 17.02 6.16
CA PRO A 471 12.19 16.47 7.44
C PRO A 471 11.06 17.24 8.14
N SER A 472 10.86 18.52 7.82
CA SER A 472 9.80 19.35 8.44
C SER A 472 8.46 19.27 7.72
N GLY A 473 8.40 18.67 6.52
CA GLY A 473 7.20 18.58 5.69
C GLY A 473 6.79 19.89 5.02
N LYS A 474 7.63 20.94 5.06
CA LYS A 474 7.32 22.25 4.47
C LYS A 474 7.20 22.19 2.95
N ASP A 475 8.05 21.41 2.30
CA ASP A 475 7.99 21.27 0.85
C ASP A 475 6.67 20.57 0.46
N ALA A 476 6.20 19.63 1.29
CA ALA A 476 4.92 18.95 1.08
C ALA A 476 3.76 19.95 1.22
N GLN A 477 3.81 20.82 2.22
CA GLN A 477 2.83 21.89 2.40
C GLN A 477 2.74 22.79 1.16
N GLN A 478 3.89 23.22 0.62
CA GLN A 478 3.96 24.07 -0.57
C GLN A 478 3.41 23.36 -1.82
N ALA A 479 3.77 22.09 -2.01
CA ALA A 479 3.31 21.30 -3.15
C ALA A 479 1.78 21.06 -3.12
N LEU A 480 1.19 20.97 -1.93
CA LEU A 480 -0.25 20.70 -1.75
C LEU A 480 -1.12 21.96 -1.86
N ALA A 481 -0.59 23.14 -1.54
CA ALA A 481 -1.36 24.38 -1.44
C ALA A 481 -2.21 24.71 -2.68
N PRO A 482 -1.71 24.60 -3.93
CA PRO A 482 -2.52 24.90 -5.11
C PRO A 482 -3.75 23.98 -5.26
N TYR A 483 -3.62 22.71 -4.88
CA TYR A 483 -4.73 21.75 -4.97
C TYR A 483 -5.79 22.02 -3.91
N VAL A 484 -5.35 22.37 -2.69
CA VAL A 484 -6.27 22.78 -1.63
C VAL A 484 -7.02 24.04 -2.04
N GLU A 485 -6.34 25.05 -2.57
CA GLU A 485 -6.96 26.28 -3.07
C GLU A 485 -7.99 26.00 -4.17
N LEU A 486 -7.65 25.15 -5.14
CA LEU A 486 -8.56 24.76 -6.22
C LEU A 486 -9.84 24.07 -5.72
N ALA A 487 -9.73 23.25 -4.67
CA ALA A 487 -10.86 22.50 -4.11
C ALA A 487 -11.76 23.36 -3.20
N GLN A 488 -11.32 24.55 -2.76
CA GLN A 488 -12.09 25.39 -1.84
C GLN A 488 -13.47 25.75 -2.40
N GLY A 489 -14.50 25.52 -1.58
CA GLY A 489 -15.89 25.79 -1.96
C GLY A 489 -16.50 24.76 -2.92
N THR A 490 -15.79 23.68 -3.23
CA THR A 490 -16.31 22.54 -4.02
C THR A 490 -16.60 21.33 -3.13
N ALA A 491 -17.16 20.26 -3.72
CA ALA A 491 -17.33 18.99 -3.03
C ALA A 491 -16.08 18.08 -3.07
N THR A 492 -15.06 18.46 -3.84
CA THR A 492 -13.83 17.67 -3.98
C THR A 492 -13.04 17.69 -2.68
N GLN A 493 -12.63 16.51 -2.21
CA GLN A 493 -11.68 16.37 -1.10
C GLN A 493 -10.27 16.18 -1.62
N VAL A 494 -9.30 16.83 -0.98
CA VAL A 494 -7.87 16.69 -1.30
C VAL A 494 -7.21 15.78 -0.29
N GLN A 495 -6.56 14.72 -0.78
CA GLN A 495 -5.84 13.74 0.03
C GLN A 495 -4.35 13.82 -0.28
N ALA A 496 -3.49 13.93 0.73
CA ALA A 496 -2.04 13.88 0.51
C ALA A 496 -1.51 12.44 0.55
N ASP A 497 -0.86 11.95 -0.50
CA ASP A 497 -0.16 10.66 -0.45
C ASP A 497 1.17 10.82 0.32
N LEU A 498 1.23 10.27 1.53
CA LEU A 498 2.32 10.56 2.47
C LEU A 498 3.64 9.87 2.06
N TYR A 499 4.63 10.70 1.69
CA TYR A 499 5.98 10.28 1.31
C TYR A 499 7.07 11.00 2.12
N PRO A 500 8.26 10.38 2.34
CA PRO A 500 8.66 9.07 1.83
C PRO A 500 7.94 7.90 2.50
N ARG A 501 7.87 6.75 1.80
CA ARG A 501 7.14 5.56 2.29
C ARG A 501 7.68 4.99 3.60
N ARG A 502 9.00 5.10 3.78
CA ARG A 502 9.72 4.60 4.95
C ARG A 502 10.33 5.78 5.69
N GLN A 503 9.93 5.92 6.94
CA GLN A 503 10.37 6.93 7.87
C GLN A 503 10.08 6.44 9.29
N SER A 504 10.57 7.15 10.32
CA SER A 504 10.23 6.88 11.73
C SER A 504 8.80 7.31 12.04
N ALA A 505 8.21 6.79 13.12
CA ALA A 505 6.87 7.19 13.53
C ALA A 505 6.75 8.71 13.79
N ASP A 506 7.71 9.31 14.48
CA ASP A 506 7.69 10.75 14.76
C ASP A 506 7.83 11.58 13.47
N SER A 507 8.63 11.10 12.51
CA SER A 507 8.74 11.73 11.19
C SER A 507 7.42 11.66 10.41
N MET A 508 6.69 10.53 10.47
CA MET A 508 5.34 10.43 9.88
C MET A 508 4.38 11.43 10.52
N ARG A 509 4.39 11.51 11.85
CA ARG A 509 3.52 12.39 12.65
C ARG A 509 3.74 13.87 12.27
N LEU A 510 5.00 14.33 12.24
CA LEU A 510 5.34 15.69 11.85
C LEU A 510 4.91 16.01 10.41
N ARG A 511 5.11 15.06 9.49
CA ARG A 511 4.73 15.26 8.09
C ARG A 511 3.22 15.28 7.90
N ALA A 512 2.49 14.40 8.59
CA ALA A 512 1.03 14.43 8.60
C ALA A 512 0.50 15.78 9.10
N MET A 513 1.09 16.33 10.17
CA MET A 513 0.77 17.67 10.65
C MET A 513 1.00 18.73 9.57
N ALA A 514 2.15 18.72 8.89
CA ALA A 514 2.44 19.67 7.82
C ALA A 514 1.46 19.56 6.63
N CYS A 515 1.05 18.34 6.26
CA CYS A 515 0.01 18.12 5.26
C CYS A 515 -1.34 18.71 5.71
N TYR A 516 -1.77 18.49 6.95
CA TYR A 516 -3.01 19.06 7.47
C TYR A 516 -2.96 20.59 7.63
N GLU A 517 -1.79 21.14 7.94
CA GLU A 517 -1.55 22.59 7.94
C GLU A 517 -1.64 23.19 6.52
N ALA A 518 -1.39 22.40 5.48
CA ALA A 518 -1.67 22.79 4.09
C ALA A 518 -3.18 22.88 3.79
N GLY A 519 -4.02 22.24 4.59
CA GLY A 519 -5.47 22.24 4.45
C GLY A 519 -6.06 21.01 3.74
N VAL A 520 -5.31 19.91 3.61
CA VAL A 520 -5.85 18.66 3.07
C VAL A 520 -6.91 18.05 3.98
N ASP A 521 -7.87 17.32 3.40
CA ASP A 521 -8.97 16.67 4.10
C ASP A 521 -8.52 15.40 4.83
N GLY A 522 -7.56 14.69 4.24
CA GLY A 522 -7.03 13.44 4.75
C GLY A 522 -5.71 13.03 4.08
N LEU A 523 -5.30 11.79 4.33
CA LEU A 523 -4.03 11.26 3.85
C LEU A 523 -4.24 9.93 3.12
N CYS A 524 -3.36 9.63 2.17
CA CYS A 524 -3.33 8.38 1.44
C CYS A 524 -1.96 7.71 1.59
N PHE A 525 -1.92 6.38 1.54
CA PHE A 525 -0.70 5.60 1.70
C PHE A 525 -0.49 4.64 0.54
N TRP A 526 0.30 5.06 -0.44
CA TRP A 526 0.72 4.19 -1.54
C TRP A 526 1.57 3.00 -1.09
N ASP A 527 1.38 1.85 -1.75
CA ASP A 527 1.95 0.54 -1.42
C ASP A 527 1.61 0.06 -0.01
N CYS A 528 0.36 0.24 0.40
CA CYS A 528 -0.08 -0.08 1.76
C CYS A 528 0.20 -1.54 2.13
N GLN A 529 0.16 -2.48 1.16
CA GLN A 529 0.52 -3.88 1.36
C GLN A 529 1.92 -4.08 1.96
N THR A 530 2.84 -3.14 1.77
CA THR A 530 4.20 -3.18 2.34
C THR A 530 4.36 -2.32 3.60
N ARG A 531 3.43 -1.40 3.84
CA ARG A 531 3.45 -0.52 5.03
C ARG A 531 2.84 -1.21 6.24
N THR A 532 1.75 -1.95 6.06
CA THR A 532 1.07 -2.72 7.11
C THR A 532 1.96 -3.80 7.74
N GLN A 533 2.98 -4.26 6.99
CA GLN A 533 3.94 -5.27 7.46
C GLN A 533 4.99 -4.70 8.44
N ARG A 534 5.17 -3.38 8.50
CA ARG A 534 6.14 -2.73 9.40
C ARG A 534 5.42 -2.32 10.67
N LEU A 535 5.51 -3.13 11.72
CA LEU A 535 4.71 -2.98 12.93
C LEU A 535 4.77 -1.57 13.54
N SER A 536 5.97 -1.02 13.83
CA SER A 536 6.08 0.32 14.44
C SER A 536 5.62 1.41 13.48
N GLY A 537 5.93 1.26 12.19
CA GLY A 537 5.48 2.17 11.16
C GLY A 537 3.95 2.20 11.04
N TRP A 538 3.32 1.03 10.97
CA TRP A 538 1.87 0.91 10.84
C TRP A 538 1.13 1.39 12.08
N ALA A 539 1.69 1.14 13.27
CA ALA A 539 1.14 1.61 14.53
C ALA A 539 0.96 3.14 14.57
N MET A 540 1.85 3.89 13.91
CA MET A 540 1.65 5.33 13.71
C MET A 540 0.72 5.62 12.52
N HIS A 541 0.93 5.01 11.34
CA HIS A 541 0.12 5.28 10.14
C HIS A 541 -1.38 5.19 10.42
N ARG A 542 -1.80 4.15 11.15
CA ARG A 542 -3.20 3.86 11.42
C ARG A 542 -3.92 4.91 12.28
N LEU A 543 -3.18 5.82 12.93
CA LEU A 543 -3.68 6.89 13.81
C LEU A 543 -3.43 8.31 13.24
N LEU A 544 -2.93 8.42 12.01
CA LEU A 544 -2.62 9.74 11.42
C LEU A 544 -3.87 10.57 11.07
N GLY A 545 -5.08 10.02 11.22
CA GLY A 545 -6.35 10.71 11.04
C GLY A 545 -6.77 11.52 12.26
N HIS A 546 -6.21 11.26 13.44
CA HIS A 546 -6.36 12.06 14.67
C HIS A 546 -5.60 13.41 14.59
N ARG A 547 -5.88 14.21 13.56
CA ARG A 547 -5.21 15.48 13.23
C ARG A 547 -4.95 16.37 14.45
N ASP A 548 -5.95 16.54 15.32
CA ASP A 548 -5.88 17.46 16.46
C ASP A 548 -5.07 16.92 17.65
N GLU A 549 -4.74 15.63 17.62
CA GLU A 549 -4.00 14.94 18.67
C GLU A 549 -2.55 14.67 18.28
N LEU A 550 -2.20 14.76 16.98
CA LEU A 550 -0.85 14.48 16.47
C LEU A 550 0.25 15.24 17.21
N ALA A 551 0.00 16.48 17.64
CA ALA A 551 0.98 17.26 18.40
C ALA A 551 1.36 16.61 19.75
N LYS A 552 0.46 15.83 20.34
CA LYS A 552 0.61 15.15 21.63
C LYS A 552 1.15 13.72 21.51
N MET A 553 1.13 13.15 20.30
CA MET A 553 1.50 11.74 20.05
C MET A 553 3.01 11.49 20.01
N LYS A 554 3.88 12.50 20.21
CA LYS A 554 5.33 12.28 20.20
C LYS A 554 5.80 11.18 21.18
N PRO A 555 5.37 11.17 22.46
CA PRO A 555 5.79 10.11 23.38
C PRO A 555 5.35 8.71 22.94
N PHE A 556 4.17 8.59 22.32
CA PHE A 556 3.73 7.34 21.73
C PHE A 556 4.63 6.95 20.56
N ALA A 557 4.86 7.85 19.61
CA ALA A 557 5.71 7.62 18.43
C ALA A 557 7.14 7.19 18.80
N ASP A 558 7.74 7.81 19.81
CA ASP A 558 9.07 7.48 20.32
C ASP A 558 9.12 6.08 20.95
N SER A 559 7.98 5.56 21.43
CA SER A 559 7.89 4.26 22.10
C SER A 559 7.67 3.08 21.15
N LEU A 560 7.44 3.30 19.85
CA LEU A 560 6.97 2.24 18.93
C LEU A 560 8.07 1.28 18.46
N PHE A 561 9.33 1.65 18.61
CA PHE A 561 10.46 0.85 18.15
C PHE A 561 11.61 0.90 19.14
N ARG A 562 12.28 -0.24 19.34
CA ARG A 562 13.52 -0.33 20.09
C ARG A 562 14.49 -1.26 19.38
N ARG A 563 15.74 -0.80 19.31
CA ARG A 563 16.89 -1.63 18.95
C ARG A 563 17.42 -2.28 20.23
N GLU A 564 17.42 -3.61 20.28
CA GLU A 564 17.83 -4.37 21.44
C GLU A 564 19.10 -5.19 21.13
N PRO A 565 20.26 -4.84 21.68
CA PRO A 565 21.50 -5.57 21.42
C PRO A 565 21.46 -6.99 21.98
N LEU A 566 21.87 -7.97 21.17
CA LEU A 566 22.14 -9.31 21.65
C LEU A 566 23.45 -9.34 22.46
N LEU A 567 23.42 -10.04 23.59
CA LEU A 567 24.60 -10.31 24.40
C LEU A 567 25.22 -11.65 24.03
N THR A 568 24.38 -12.68 23.87
CA THR A 568 24.82 -14.00 23.37
C THR A 568 23.84 -14.57 22.35
N LEU A 569 24.35 -15.39 21.44
CA LEU A 569 23.55 -16.18 20.49
C LEU A 569 24.18 -17.56 20.36
N ASP A 570 23.40 -18.59 20.67
CA ASP A 570 23.80 -20.00 20.65
C ASP A 570 25.12 -20.29 21.38
N GLY A 571 25.32 -19.63 22.52
CA GLY A 571 26.52 -19.78 23.36
C GLY A 571 27.73 -18.91 22.96
N TYR A 572 27.63 -18.14 21.88
CA TYR A 572 28.66 -17.20 21.46
C TYR A 572 28.39 -15.79 21.99
N ASP A 573 29.41 -15.13 22.53
CA ASP A 573 29.37 -13.72 22.92
C ASP A 573 29.25 -12.84 21.66
N LEU A 574 28.34 -11.86 21.65
CA LEU A 574 28.16 -10.96 20.50
C LEU A 574 28.66 -9.53 20.75
N SER A 575 29.17 -9.25 21.95
CA SER A 575 29.81 -7.97 22.31
C SER A 575 31.26 -7.88 21.85
N SER A 576 31.91 -9.02 21.61
CA SER A 576 33.28 -9.11 21.12
C SER A 576 33.33 -9.34 19.61
N GLU A 577 34.02 -8.46 18.86
CA GLU A 577 34.23 -8.64 17.42
C GLU A 577 34.94 -9.97 17.07
N PHE A 578 35.74 -10.52 18.00
CA PHE A 578 36.45 -11.79 17.82
C PHE A 578 35.55 -13.03 17.92
N CYS A 579 34.33 -12.86 18.43
CA CYS A 579 33.34 -13.94 18.52
C CYS A 579 32.33 -13.89 17.36
N LEU A 580 32.41 -12.86 16.51
CA LEU A 580 31.59 -12.76 15.30
C LEU A 580 32.22 -13.58 14.16
N PRO A 581 31.41 -14.11 13.23
CA PRO A 581 31.92 -14.75 12.02
C PRO A 581 32.84 -13.80 11.23
N SER A 582 34.01 -14.28 10.83
CA SER A 582 35.03 -13.47 10.15
C SER A 582 35.02 -13.59 8.62
N ASP A 583 34.14 -14.42 8.05
CA ASP A 583 34.05 -14.71 6.60
C ASP A 583 32.62 -14.66 6.03
N GLY A 584 31.78 -13.76 6.57
CA GLY A 584 30.54 -13.32 5.92
C GLY A 584 30.77 -12.14 4.99
#